data_AF-A0A6V8N2B9-F1
#
_entry.id   AF-A0A6V8N2B9-F1
#
_cell.length_a   1.000
_cell.length_b   1.000
_cell.length_c   1.000
_cell.angle_alpha   90.00
_cell.angle_beta   90.00
_cell.angle_gamma   90.00
#
_symmetry.space_group_name_H-M   'P 1'
#
loop_
_entity.id
_entity.type
_entity.pdbx_description
1 polymer ?
#
loop_
_entity_poly.entity_id
_entity_poly.type
_entity_poly.pdbx_seq_one_letter_code
_entity_poly.pdbx_strand_id
1 'polypeptide(L)'
;MKGKVLAVNVSLNKGERKTPAAEVTLREEHGIVGDAHAGDWHRQVSLLAMESIAKMQALGLSVGEGDFAENITTEGVDLVSLPIGSRFTMGETLLEVTQIGKECHTRCAIFYQAGDCVMPKEGIFAKVLTGGVVRPGDEIVLL
;
A
#
# COMPACT_ATOMS: atom_id res chain seq x y z
N MET A 1 9.62 -3.00 15.69
CA MET A 1 9.34 -1.66 15.13
C MET A 1 7.83 -1.48 15.10
N LYS A 2 7.31 -0.29 15.41
CA LYS A 2 5.87 -0.01 15.46
C LYS A 2 5.54 1.13 14.52
N GLY A 3 4.55 0.93 13.65
CA GLY A 3 3.96 1.96 12.81
C GLY A 3 2.45 1.98 12.97
N LYS A 4 1.76 2.73 12.14
CA LYS A 4 0.29 2.73 12.08
C LYS A 4 -0.22 2.90 10.66
N VAL A 5 -1.45 2.49 10.45
CA VAL A 5 -2.22 2.78 9.24
C VAL A 5 -2.73 4.21 9.31
N LEU A 6 -2.47 5.02 8.29
CA LEU A 6 -3.07 6.34 8.13
C LEU A 6 -4.35 6.29 7.32
N ALA A 7 -4.32 5.54 6.21
CA ALA A 7 -5.44 5.45 5.29
C ALA A 7 -5.53 4.08 4.65
N VAL A 8 -6.76 3.73 4.27
CA VAL A 8 -7.07 2.56 3.46
C VAL A 8 -7.85 3.00 2.23
N ASN A 9 -7.45 2.51 1.06
CA ASN A 9 -7.91 2.97 -0.23
C ASN A 9 -8.22 1.78 -1.15
N VAL A 10 -9.32 1.87 -1.89
CA VAL A 10 -9.77 0.83 -2.83
C VAL A 10 -10.14 1.40 -4.18
N SER A 11 -10.07 0.58 -5.21
CA SER A 11 -10.54 0.91 -6.57
C SER A 11 -11.34 -0.26 -7.11
N LEU A 12 -12.49 -0.02 -7.71
CA LEU A 12 -13.35 -1.08 -8.25
C LEU A 12 -12.82 -1.62 -9.59
N ASN A 13 -12.22 -0.76 -10.42
CA ASN A 13 -11.61 -1.18 -11.69
C ASN A 13 -10.11 -0.86 -11.76
N LYS A 14 -9.38 -1.62 -12.58
CA LYS A 14 -7.95 -1.38 -12.82
C LYS A 14 -7.77 -0.08 -13.61
N GLY A 15 -6.75 0.70 -13.23
CA GLY A 15 -6.44 1.98 -13.88
C GLY A 15 -7.24 3.17 -13.34
N GLU A 16 -8.19 2.93 -12.43
CA GLU A 16 -8.86 4.00 -11.68
C GLU A 16 -7.99 4.47 -10.50
N ARG A 17 -8.21 5.72 -10.08
CA ARG A 17 -7.63 6.22 -8.84
C ARG A 17 -8.32 5.53 -7.67
N LYS A 18 -7.54 5.12 -6.66
CA LYS A 18 -8.12 4.57 -5.44
C LYS A 18 -8.83 5.67 -4.65
N THR A 19 -9.91 5.30 -4.00
CA THR A 19 -10.71 6.18 -3.15
C THR A 19 -10.56 5.78 -1.68
N PRO A 20 -10.46 6.74 -0.74
CA PRO A 20 -10.44 6.44 0.68
C PRO A 20 -11.67 5.64 1.13
N ALA A 21 -11.46 4.74 2.07
CA ALA A 21 -12.50 3.98 2.75
C ALA A 21 -12.31 4.07 4.28
N ALA A 22 -13.40 3.87 5.03
CA ALA A 22 -13.34 3.84 6.49
C ALA A 22 -12.64 2.57 7.01
N GLU A 23 -12.73 1.48 6.26
CA GLU A 23 -12.10 0.20 6.55
C GLU A 23 -11.99 -0.64 5.27
N VAL A 24 -11.14 -1.66 5.31
CA VAL A 24 -11.04 -2.69 4.27
C VAL A 24 -11.02 -4.07 4.88
N THR A 25 -11.64 -5.04 4.22
CA THR A 25 -11.57 -6.45 4.59
C THR A 25 -10.52 -7.15 3.74
N LEU A 26 -9.51 -7.72 4.40
CA LEU A 26 -8.51 -8.56 3.76
C LEU A 26 -8.96 -10.02 3.84
N ARG A 27 -8.88 -10.73 2.72
CA ARG A 27 -9.10 -12.16 2.64
C ARG A 27 -7.77 -12.86 2.35
N GLU A 28 -7.54 -13.96 3.07
CA GLU A 28 -6.36 -14.82 2.90
C GLU A 28 -6.20 -15.24 1.43
N GLU A 29 -4.94 -15.20 0.96
CA GLU A 29 -4.54 -15.50 -0.42
C GLU A 29 -5.38 -14.79 -1.50
N HIS A 30 -5.86 -13.58 -1.19
CA HIS A 30 -6.68 -12.81 -2.10
C HIS A 30 -6.39 -11.30 -2.08
N GLY A 31 -6.17 -10.71 -0.89
CA GLY A 31 -6.05 -9.26 -0.75
C GLY A 31 -7.35 -8.61 -0.31
N ILE A 32 -7.57 -7.36 -0.72
CA ILE A 32 -8.71 -6.56 -0.28
C ILE A 32 -9.97 -6.96 -1.06
N VAL A 33 -11.01 -7.38 -0.35
CA VAL A 33 -12.30 -7.73 -0.94
C VAL A 33 -12.89 -6.53 -1.69
N GLY A 34 -13.16 -6.72 -2.98
CA GLY A 34 -13.72 -5.67 -3.85
C GLY A 34 -12.69 -4.75 -4.51
N ASP A 35 -11.40 -4.89 -4.22
CA ASP A 35 -10.37 -4.15 -4.95
C ASP A 35 -10.04 -4.81 -6.30
N ALA A 36 -9.88 -3.99 -7.33
CA ALA A 36 -9.54 -4.41 -8.69
C ALA A 36 -8.23 -5.20 -8.82
N HIS A 37 -7.34 -5.09 -7.83
CA HIS A 37 -6.05 -5.76 -7.79
C HIS A 37 -6.05 -7.00 -6.89
N ALA A 38 -7.18 -7.35 -6.27
CA ALA A 38 -7.30 -8.58 -5.50
C ALA A 38 -7.26 -9.82 -6.41
N GLY A 39 -6.73 -10.92 -5.89
CA GLY A 39 -6.57 -12.18 -6.61
C GLY A 39 -5.48 -13.07 -6.01
N ASP A 40 -5.36 -14.27 -6.57
CA ASP A 40 -4.31 -15.23 -6.24
C ASP A 40 -3.01 -14.88 -6.98
N TRP A 41 -2.26 -13.92 -6.42
CA TRP A 41 -0.95 -13.49 -6.93
C TRP A 41 -0.14 -12.81 -5.82
N HIS A 42 1.12 -12.48 -6.09
CA HIS A 42 2.04 -11.95 -5.08
C HIS A 42 1.78 -10.49 -4.67
N ARG A 43 0.90 -9.73 -5.34
CA ARG A 43 0.72 -8.28 -5.09
C ARG A 43 -0.70 -7.95 -4.63
N GLN A 44 -1.16 -8.71 -3.64
CA GLN A 44 -2.53 -8.69 -3.13
C GLN A 44 -2.88 -7.36 -2.45
N VAL A 45 -1.90 -6.76 -1.76
CA VAL A 45 -2.04 -5.47 -1.07
C VAL A 45 -0.82 -4.61 -1.35
N SER A 46 -1.02 -3.38 -1.79
CA SER A 46 0.06 -2.38 -1.93
C SER A 46 0.13 -1.45 -0.73
N LEU A 47 1.35 -1.16 -0.27
CA LEU A 47 1.59 -0.26 0.85
C LEU A 47 2.60 0.82 0.46
N LEU A 48 2.41 2.03 0.97
CA LEU A 48 3.35 3.15 0.83
C LEU A 48 3.41 3.96 2.12
N ALA A 49 4.61 4.35 2.52
CA ALA A 49 4.81 5.15 3.72
C ALA A 49 4.50 6.64 3.46
N MET A 50 3.90 7.31 4.44
CA MET A 50 3.65 8.76 4.38
C MET A 50 4.96 9.53 4.29
N GLU A 51 6.03 9.00 4.88
CA GLU A 51 7.39 9.50 4.75
C GLU A 51 7.86 9.52 3.28
N SER A 52 7.46 8.53 2.48
CA SER A 52 7.71 8.48 1.03
C SER A 52 6.87 9.50 0.25
N ILE A 53 5.60 9.66 0.63
CA ILE A 53 4.70 10.66 0.05
C ILE A 53 5.20 12.07 0.36
N ALA A 54 5.68 12.32 1.58
CA ALA A 54 6.21 13.60 2.02
C ALA A 54 7.44 14.03 1.23
N LYS A 55 8.32 13.09 0.82
CA LYS A 55 9.43 13.39 -0.10
C LYS A 55 8.92 13.95 -1.43
N MET A 56 7.85 13.38 -1.97
CA MET A 56 7.24 13.84 -3.20
C MET A 56 6.57 15.21 -3.04
N GLN A 57 5.91 15.46 -1.90
CA GLN A 57 5.36 16.78 -1.57
C GLN A 57 6.45 17.85 -1.45
N ALA A 58 7.62 17.51 -0.86
CA ALA A 58 8.77 18.41 -0.75
C ALA A 58 9.36 18.79 -2.13
N LEU A 59 9.14 17.96 -3.16
CA LEU A 59 9.46 18.27 -4.55
C LEU A 59 8.40 19.13 -5.25
N GLY A 60 7.35 19.55 -4.53
CA GLY A 60 6.31 20.45 -5.02
C GLY A 60 5.07 19.77 -5.60
N LEU A 61 4.92 18.45 -5.43
CA LEU A 61 3.75 17.72 -5.92
C LEU A 61 2.57 17.86 -4.96
N SER A 62 1.38 18.11 -5.52
CA SER A 62 0.12 18.06 -4.77
C SER A 62 -0.44 16.63 -4.75
N VAL A 63 0.11 15.80 -3.87
CA VAL A 63 -0.25 14.37 -3.70
C VAL A 63 -0.53 14.05 -2.23
N GLY A 64 -1.37 13.06 -1.98
CA GLY A 64 -1.69 12.54 -0.64
C GLY A 64 -1.87 11.03 -0.63
N GLU A 65 -2.53 10.54 0.42
CA GLU A 65 -2.88 9.13 0.63
C GLU A 65 -3.70 8.58 -0.54
N GLY A 66 -3.33 7.40 -1.03
CA GLY A 66 -3.98 6.69 -2.14
C GLY A 66 -3.61 7.20 -3.54
N ASP A 67 -2.94 8.34 -3.65
CA ASP A 67 -2.65 8.95 -4.96
C ASP A 67 -1.66 8.14 -5.77
N PHE A 68 -0.73 7.46 -5.11
CA PHE A 68 0.21 6.57 -5.77
C PHE A 68 -0.36 5.17 -6.05
N ALA A 69 -1.68 5.03 -5.91
CA ALA A 69 -2.46 3.80 -6.04
C ALA A 69 -2.07 2.71 -5.02
N GLU A 70 -1.53 3.12 -3.87
CA GLU A 70 -1.38 2.26 -2.72
C GLU A 70 -2.73 1.95 -2.08
N ASN A 71 -2.92 0.72 -1.61
CA ASN A 71 -4.08 0.35 -0.83
C ASN A 71 -3.97 0.90 0.59
N ILE A 72 -2.78 0.84 1.18
CA ILE A 72 -2.57 1.22 2.58
C ILE A 72 -1.48 2.27 2.63
N THR A 73 -1.81 3.43 3.22
CA THR A 73 -0.79 4.43 3.58
C THR A 73 -0.41 4.23 5.03
N THR A 74 0.88 4.15 5.33
CA THR A 74 1.40 3.88 6.68
C THR A 74 2.24 5.04 7.21
N GLU A 75 2.47 5.09 8.52
CA GLU A 75 3.41 6.03 9.16
C GLU A 75 4.22 5.32 10.24
N GLY A 76 5.48 5.74 10.43
CA GLY A 76 6.36 5.27 11.50
C GLY A 76 7.01 3.92 11.24
N VAL A 77 6.86 3.37 10.03
CA VAL A 77 7.45 2.10 9.60
C VAL A 77 8.25 2.30 8.32
N ASP A 78 9.51 1.87 8.35
CA ASP A 78 10.37 1.89 7.17
C ASP A 78 10.07 0.67 6.29
N LEU A 79 9.05 0.81 5.45
CA LEU A 79 8.58 -0.25 4.56
C LEU A 79 9.65 -0.71 3.56
N VAL A 80 10.43 0.23 3.01
CA VAL A 80 11.38 -0.04 1.92
C VAL A 80 12.54 -0.90 2.39
N SER A 81 12.94 -0.73 3.65
CA SER A 81 14.01 -1.50 4.27
C SER A 81 13.58 -2.89 4.72
N LEU A 82 12.30 -3.24 4.63
CA LEU A 82 11.83 -4.59 4.98
C LEU A 82 12.32 -5.62 3.96
N PRO A 83 13.00 -6.70 4.39
CA PRO A 83 13.29 -7.83 3.53
C PRO A 83 12.02 -8.45 2.92
N ILE A 84 12.12 -8.97 1.70
CA ILE A 84 11.11 -9.88 1.17
C ILE A 84 10.99 -11.10 2.10
N GLY A 85 9.76 -11.49 2.42
CA GLY A 85 9.45 -12.51 3.41
C GLY A 85 9.28 -11.97 4.83
N SER A 86 9.53 -10.68 5.10
CA SER A 86 9.19 -10.06 6.37
C SER A 86 7.70 -10.14 6.63
N ARG A 87 7.33 -10.43 7.89
CA ARG A 87 5.94 -10.54 8.32
C ARG A 87 5.60 -9.46 9.31
N PHE A 88 4.40 -8.91 9.18
CA PHE A 88 3.90 -7.89 10.08
C PHE A 88 2.41 -8.06 10.29
N THR A 89 1.96 -7.68 11.48
CA THR A 89 0.54 -7.57 11.79
C THR A 89 0.06 -6.16 11.50
N MET A 90 -1.20 -6.05 11.10
CA MET A 90 -1.88 -4.79 10.82
C MET A 90 -3.36 -4.97 11.15
N GLY A 91 -3.83 -4.35 12.23
CA GLY A 91 -5.16 -4.63 12.78
C GLY A 91 -5.31 -6.12 13.12
N GLU A 92 -6.33 -6.76 12.56
CA GLU A 92 -6.61 -8.20 12.75
C GLU A 92 -5.79 -9.13 11.82
N THR A 93 -4.97 -8.56 10.94
CA THR A 93 -4.40 -9.28 9.79
C THR A 93 -2.93 -9.60 9.97
N LEU A 94 -2.47 -10.64 9.27
CA LEU A 94 -1.06 -10.98 9.12
C LEU A 94 -0.68 -10.91 7.64
N LEU A 95 0.36 -10.14 7.33
CA LEU A 95 0.86 -9.96 5.98
C LEU A 95 2.31 -10.40 5.87
N GLU A 96 2.71 -10.80 4.66
CA GLU A 96 4.09 -11.11 4.29
C GLU A 96 4.51 -10.25 3.09
N VAL A 97 5.63 -9.54 3.21
CA VAL A 97 6.21 -8.75 2.13
C VAL A 97 6.63 -9.67 0.99
N THR A 98 6.18 -9.38 -0.22
CA THR A 98 6.45 -10.18 -1.41
C THR A 98 7.32 -9.45 -2.43
N GLN A 99 7.29 -8.11 -2.41
CA GLN A 99 8.02 -7.30 -3.38
C GLN A 99 8.25 -5.88 -2.86
N ILE A 100 9.42 -5.32 -3.19
CA ILE A 100 9.77 -3.92 -3.01
C ILE A 100 9.85 -3.25 -4.38
N GLY A 101 9.24 -2.08 -4.51
CA GLY A 101 9.16 -1.34 -5.75
C GLY A 101 8.34 -2.05 -6.82
N LYS A 102 8.29 -1.46 -8.02
CA LYS A 102 7.69 -2.08 -9.22
C LYS A 102 8.23 -1.43 -10.48
N GLU A 103 8.32 -2.22 -11.55
CA GLU A 103 8.45 -1.63 -12.88
C GLU A 103 7.10 -1.02 -13.33
N CYS A 104 7.15 0.15 -13.95
CA CYS A 104 6.01 0.77 -14.62
C CYS A 104 6.19 0.62 -16.13
N HIS A 105 5.49 -0.33 -16.74
CA HIS A 105 5.53 -0.50 -18.20
C HIS A 105 4.72 0.56 -18.95
N THR A 106 3.77 1.21 -18.28
CA THR A 106 2.96 2.30 -18.84
C THR A 106 2.98 3.51 -17.92
N ARG A 107 2.93 4.70 -18.52
CA ARG A 107 2.80 5.96 -17.78
C ARG A 107 1.39 6.05 -17.21
N CYS A 108 1.26 6.14 -15.89
CA CYS A 108 -0.01 6.33 -15.21
C CYS A 108 -0.31 7.82 -14.98
N ALA A 109 -1.51 8.13 -14.50
CA ALA A 109 -1.94 9.50 -14.19
C ALA A 109 -0.91 10.25 -13.32
N ILE A 110 -0.32 9.58 -12.33
CA ILE A 110 0.72 10.16 -11.47
C ILE A 110 1.95 10.56 -12.26
N PHE A 111 2.47 9.70 -13.14
CA PHE A 111 3.64 10.08 -13.96
C PHE A 111 3.38 11.36 -14.77
N TYR A 112 2.18 11.52 -15.33
CA TYR A 112 1.82 12.73 -16.08
C TYR A 112 1.67 13.97 -15.20
N GLN A 113 1.21 13.80 -13.95
CA GLN A 113 1.07 14.89 -12.99
C GLN A 113 2.40 15.31 -12.35
N ALA A 114 3.27 14.32 -12.09
CA ALA A 114 4.41 14.43 -11.19
C ALA A 114 5.77 14.37 -11.88
N GLY A 115 5.83 13.82 -13.09
CA GLY A 115 7.08 13.44 -13.77
C GLY A 115 7.81 12.24 -13.16
N ASP A 116 7.55 11.90 -11.89
CA ASP A 116 8.13 10.75 -11.20
C ASP A 116 7.12 10.11 -10.23
N CYS A 117 7.18 8.79 -10.09
CA CYS A 117 6.31 8.02 -9.21
C CYS A 117 7.16 7.39 -8.11
N VAL A 118 6.75 7.56 -6.85
CA VAL A 118 7.49 6.97 -5.72
C VAL A 118 7.23 5.47 -5.56
N MET A 119 6.08 4.97 -6.04
CA MET A 119 5.68 3.57 -5.89
C MET A 119 6.66 2.56 -6.54
N PRO A 120 7.25 2.82 -7.73
CA PRO A 120 8.35 2.03 -8.28
C PRO A 120 9.58 1.85 -7.40
N LYS A 121 9.85 2.81 -6.51
CA LYS A 121 11.09 2.90 -5.74
C LYS A 121 10.90 2.50 -4.28
N GLU A 122 9.82 2.98 -3.66
CA GLU A 122 9.61 2.89 -2.22
C GLU A 122 8.29 2.21 -1.85
N GLY A 123 7.42 1.94 -2.81
CA GLY A 123 6.20 1.18 -2.56
C GLY A 123 6.51 -0.29 -2.33
N ILE A 124 5.74 -0.96 -1.47
CA ILE A 124 5.88 -2.41 -1.26
C ILE A 124 4.58 -3.14 -1.57
N PHE A 125 4.68 -4.44 -1.76
CA PHE A 125 3.56 -5.34 -1.93
C PHE A 125 3.64 -6.47 -0.92
N ALA A 126 2.47 -6.93 -0.50
CA ALA A 126 2.33 -8.03 0.43
C ALA A 126 1.20 -8.97 0.01
N LYS A 127 1.28 -10.21 0.51
CA LYS A 127 0.18 -11.17 0.51
C LYS A 127 -0.44 -11.29 1.89
N VAL A 128 -1.70 -11.70 1.93
CA VAL A 128 -2.48 -11.87 3.14
C VAL A 128 -2.33 -13.31 3.62
N LEU A 129 -1.64 -13.50 4.74
CA LEU A 129 -1.50 -14.80 5.42
C LEU A 129 -2.67 -15.08 6.37
N THR A 130 -3.28 -14.03 6.93
CA THR A 130 -4.47 -14.14 7.77
C THR A 130 -5.37 -12.95 7.49
N GLY A 131 -6.61 -13.22 7.10
CA GLY A 131 -7.61 -12.19 6.80
C GLY A 131 -8.19 -11.53 8.05
N GLY A 132 -8.94 -10.45 7.83
CA GLY A 132 -9.48 -9.62 8.91
C GLY A 132 -9.75 -8.19 8.43
N VAL A 133 -10.17 -7.33 9.34
CA VAL A 133 -10.42 -5.91 9.03
C VAL A 133 -9.20 -5.05 9.35
N VAL A 134 -8.91 -4.09 8.46
CA VAL A 134 -7.91 -3.03 8.66
C VAL A 134 -8.59 -1.66 8.56
N ARG A 135 -8.25 -0.77 9.49
CA ARG A 135 -8.79 0.59 9.61
C ARG A 135 -7.67 1.62 9.74
N PRO A 136 -7.89 2.87 9.32
CA PRO A 136 -7.10 4.00 9.78
C PRO A 136 -6.95 4.00 11.30
N GLY A 137 -5.72 4.15 11.78
CA GLY A 137 -5.36 4.10 13.19
C GLY A 137 -4.87 2.74 13.69
N ASP A 138 -5.04 1.66 12.94
CA ASP A 138 -4.55 0.33 13.35
C ASP A 138 -3.02 0.32 13.49
N GLU A 139 -2.53 -0.35 14.53
CA GLU A 139 -1.09 -0.53 14.76
C GLU A 139 -0.50 -1.51 13.74
N ILE A 140 0.72 -1.22 13.29
CA ILE A 140 1.56 -2.10 12.48
C ILE A 140 2.71 -2.60 13.36
N VAL A 141 2.83 -3.92 13.50
CA VAL A 141 3.90 -4.54 14.30
C VAL A 141 4.66 -5.56 13.48
N LEU A 142 5.96 -5.32 13.29
CA LEU A 142 6.88 -6.27 12.66
C LEU A 142 7.15 -7.46 13.58
N LEU A 143 7.15 -8.67 13.03
CA LEU A 143 7.40 -9.93 13.74
C LEU A 143 8.86 -10.40 13.67
#